data_AF-A0AA50DZ91-F1
#
_entry.id   AF-A0AA50DZ91-F1
#
_cell.length_a   1.000
_cell.length_b   1.000
_cell.length_c   1.000
_cell.angle_alpha   90.00
_cell.angle_beta   90.00
_cell.angle_gamma   90.00
#
_symmetry.space_group_name_H-M   'P 1'
#
loop_
_entity.id
_entity.type
_entity.pdbx_description
1 polymer ?
#
loop_
_entity_poly.entity_id
_entity_poly.type
_entity_poly.pdbx_seq_one_letter_code
_entity_poly.pdbx_strand_id
1 'polypeptide(L)'
;MVILDKTATKIIKLNSGAIPAIRSVLEQEAMVLLGLATTYVLVVNGASPRAVAQLRAFKQFDKDQPLGILTRGDRAMDVAKIPPPLKN
;
A
#
# COMPACT_ATOMS: atom_id res chain seq x y z
N MET A 1 -2.14 19.04 -13.53
CA MET A 1 -3.57 18.71 -13.30
C MET A 1 -3.73 17.22 -13.53
N VAL A 2 -3.86 16.42 -12.45
CA VAL A 2 -4.12 14.98 -12.57
C VAL A 2 -5.63 14.84 -12.74
N ILE A 3 -6.08 14.53 -13.96
CA ILE A 3 -7.47 14.19 -14.21
C ILE A 3 -7.66 12.76 -13.70
N LEU A 4 -8.16 12.63 -12.47
CA LEU A 4 -8.67 11.36 -11.98
C LEU A 4 -9.94 11.05 -12.78
N ASP A 5 -9.86 10.03 -13.63
CA ASP A 5 -11.04 9.50 -14.30
C ASP A 5 -12.02 8.98 -13.24
N LYS A 6 -13.12 9.73 -13.05
CA LYS A 6 -14.17 9.42 -12.08
C LYS A 6 -14.90 8.11 -12.38
N THR A 7 -14.67 7.49 -13.55
CA THR A 7 -15.37 6.28 -14.01
C THR A 7 -14.61 4.97 -13.75
N ALA A 8 -13.32 5.02 -13.40
CA ALA A 8 -12.48 3.82 -13.22
C ALA A 8 -12.32 3.35 -11.76
N THR A 9 -13.07 3.92 -10.81
CA THR A 9 -12.96 3.54 -9.39
C THR A 9 -13.95 2.43 -9.04
N LYS A 10 -13.44 1.23 -8.73
CA LYS A 10 -14.27 0.09 -8.29
C LYS A 10 -14.22 -0.03 -6.76
N ILE A 11 -15.38 0.14 -6.11
CA ILE A 11 -15.52 -0.08 -4.66
C ILE A 11 -15.95 -1.53 -4.42
N ILE A 12 -15.20 -2.25 -3.60
CA ILE A 12 -15.48 -3.64 -3.24
C ILE A 12 -15.54 -3.74 -1.72
N LYS A 13 -16.58 -4.39 -1.19
CA LYS A 13 -16.66 -4.71 0.24
C LYS A 13 -15.54 -5.71 0.57
N LEU A 14 -14.68 -5.37 1.53
CA LEU A 14 -13.55 -6.21 1.89
C LEU A 14 -14.05 -7.52 2.52
N ASN A 15 -13.71 -8.64 1.89
CA ASN A 15 -13.88 -10.01 2.37
C ASN A 15 -12.77 -10.89 1.78
N SER A 16 -12.71 -12.17 2.16
CA SER A 16 -11.70 -13.10 1.64
C SER A 16 -11.73 -13.25 0.11
N GLY A 17 -12.92 -13.16 -0.50
CA GLY A 17 -13.11 -13.18 -1.95
C GLY A 17 -12.59 -11.93 -2.68
N ALA A 18 -12.30 -10.84 -1.97
CA ALA A 18 -11.75 -9.62 -2.56
C ALA A 18 -10.22 -9.69 -2.77
N ILE A 19 -9.52 -10.63 -2.11
CA ILE A 19 -8.06 -10.74 -2.14
C ILE A 19 -7.52 -10.93 -3.58
N PRO A 20 -8.07 -11.84 -4.41
CA PRO A 20 -7.59 -12.00 -5.79
C PRO A 20 -7.76 -10.73 -6.63
N ALA A 21 -8.85 -9.98 -6.42
CA ALA A 21 -9.08 -8.72 -7.12
C ALA A 21 -8.07 -7.65 -6.70
N ILE A 22 -7.81 -7.51 -5.39
CA ILE A 22 -6.78 -6.60 -4.87
C ILE A 22 -5.42 -6.95 -5.45
N ARG A 23 -5.07 -8.25 -5.47
CA ARG A 23 -3.80 -8.72 -6.03
C ARG A 23 -3.65 -8.35 -7.50
N SER A 24 -4.67 -8.64 -8.30
CA SER A 24 -4.67 -8.34 -9.74
C SER A 24 -4.51 -6.84 -10.03
N VAL A 25 -5.12 -5.97 -9.22
CA VAL A 25 -4.95 -4.52 -9.33
C VAL A 25 -3.51 -4.10 -9.01
N LEU A 26 -2.93 -4.63 -7.93
CA LEU A 26 -1.55 -4.33 -7.53
C LEU A 26 -0.50 -4.86 -8.53
N GLU A 27 -0.76 -6.01 -9.15
CA GLU A 27 0.08 -6.58 -10.22
C GLU A 27 0.08 -5.71 -11.49
N GLN A 28 -1.01 -4.97 -11.74
CA GLN A 28 -1.12 -3.99 -12.82
C GLN A 28 -0.54 -2.61 -12.45
N GLU A 29 0.25 -2.54 -11.37
CA GLU A 29 0.88 -1.32 -10.86
C GLU A 29 -0.12 -0.22 -10.43
N ALA A 30 -1.40 -0.56 -10.26
CA ALA A 30 -2.41 0.39 -9.82
C ALA A 30 -2.44 0.55 -8.30
N MET A 31 -3.01 1.67 -7.85
CA MET A 31 -3.20 1.99 -6.43
C MET A 31 -4.51 1.41 -5.90
N VAL A 32 -4.49 0.93 -4.65
CA VAL A 32 -5.68 0.45 -3.93
C VAL A 32 -5.85 1.25 -2.64
N LEU A 33 -7.06 1.72 -2.36
CA LEU A 33 -7.42 2.28 -1.06
C LEU A 33 -7.96 1.14 -0.17
N LEU A 34 -7.22 0.79 0.88
CA LEU A 34 -7.60 -0.25 1.84
C LEU A 34 -8.10 0.36 3.14
N GLY A 35 -9.24 -0.11 3.63
CA GLY A 35 -9.71 0.18 4.98
C GLY A 35 -9.00 -0.69 6.01
N LEU A 36 -8.38 -0.07 7.00
CA LEU A 36 -7.87 -0.69 8.21
C LEU A 36 -8.87 -0.44 9.36
N ALA A 37 -8.60 -1.03 10.53
CA ALA A 37 -9.48 -0.89 11.70
C ALA A 37 -9.74 0.57 12.10
N THR A 38 -8.78 1.49 11.88
CA THR A 38 -8.85 2.88 12.35
C THR A 38 -8.63 3.93 11.27
N THR A 39 -8.26 3.53 10.05
CA THR A 39 -7.89 4.48 8.99
C THR A 39 -7.98 3.85 7.61
N TYR A 40 -7.86 4.66 6.57
CA TYR A 40 -7.68 4.19 5.20
C TYR A 40 -6.23 4.43 4.76
N VAL A 41 -5.69 3.47 4.02
CA VAL A 41 -4.33 3.54 3.48
C VAL A 41 -4.34 3.32 1.98
N LEU A 42 -3.61 4.18 1.27
CA LEU A 42 -3.34 3.99 -0.15
C LEU A 42 -2.11 3.10 -0.31
N VAL A 43 -2.26 1.99 -1.03
CA VAL A 43 -1.24 0.95 -1.20
C VAL A 43 -0.95 0.69 -2.67
N VAL A 44 0.28 0.24 -2.93
CA VAL A 44 0.78 -0.18 -4.23
C VAL A 44 1.63 -1.44 -4.06
N ASN A 45 2.01 -2.08 -5.16
CA ASN A 45 3.04 -3.11 -5.14
C ASN A 45 4.40 -2.48 -4.77
N GLY A 46 4.88 -2.73 -3.54
CA GLY A 46 6.15 -2.20 -3.05
C GLY A 46 7.39 -2.72 -3.78
N ALA A 47 7.28 -3.81 -4.55
CA ALA A 47 8.36 -4.33 -5.38
C ALA A 47 8.45 -3.65 -6.76
N SER A 48 7.46 -2.85 -7.18
CA SER A 48 7.52 -2.06 -8.41
C SER A 48 7.99 -0.63 -8.11
N PRO A 49 9.20 -0.24 -8.56
CA PRO A 49 9.68 1.15 -8.42
C PRO A 49 8.73 2.16 -9.08
N ARG A 50 8.09 1.77 -10.19
CA ARG A 50 7.14 2.62 -10.92
C ARG A 50 5.87 2.88 -10.11
N ALA A 51 5.28 1.84 -9.52
CA ALA A 51 4.09 1.99 -8.68
C ALA A 51 4.39 2.82 -7.42
N VAL A 52 5.57 2.63 -6.82
CA VAL A 52 6.04 3.44 -5.67
C VAL A 52 6.22 4.92 -6.06
N ALA A 53 6.79 5.20 -7.23
CA ALA A 53 6.94 6.57 -7.73
C ALA A 53 5.58 7.23 -7.97
N GLN A 54 4.61 6.51 -8.53
CA GLN A 54 3.23 7.00 -8.71
C GLN A 54 2.57 7.33 -7.37
N LEU A 55 2.71 6.47 -6.36
CA LEU A 55 2.19 6.72 -5.02
C LEU A 55 2.79 7.99 -4.39
N ARG A 56 4.11 8.19 -4.54
CA ARG A 56 4.81 9.39 -4.04
C ARG A 56 4.31 10.65 -4.73
N ALA A 57 4.18 10.61 -6.06
CA ALA A 57 3.67 11.73 -6.84
C ALA A 57 2.22 12.07 -6.46
N PHE A 58 1.39 11.04 -6.21
CA PHE A 58 0.00 11.22 -5.80
C PHE A 58 -0.14 11.83 -4.40
N LYS A 59 0.65 11.36 -3.43
CA LYS A 59 0.53 11.82 -2.03
C LYS A 59 1.08 13.22 -1.78
N GLN A 60 1.82 13.81 -2.72
CA GLN A 60 2.33 15.19 -2.66
C GLN A 60 2.94 15.54 -1.30
N PHE A 61 3.89 14.73 -0.83
CA PHE A 61 4.49 14.97 0.47
C PHE A 61 5.25 16.31 0.52
N ASP A 62 5.00 17.11 1.56
CA ASP A 62 5.64 18.42 1.76
C ASP A 62 7.15 18.33 2.01
N LYS A 63 7.62 17.15 2.43
CA LYS A 63 9.02 16.82 2.70
C LYS A 63 9.28 15.37 2.32
N ASP A 64 10.55 15.01 2.10
CA ASP A 64 10.88 13.60 1.91
C ASP A 64 10.56 12.84 3.21
N GLN A 65 9.61 11.92 3.10
CA GLN A 65 9.15 11.11 4.21
C GLN A 65 9.07 9.64 3.79
N PRO A 66 9.41 8.72 4.70
CA PRO A 66 9.37 7.30 4.40
C PRO A 66 7.94 6.84 4.11
N LEU A 67 7.82 5.85 3.25
CA LEU A 67 6.58 5.10 3.06
C LEU A 67 6.54 3.94 4.06
N GLY A 68 5.35 3.67 4.60
CA GLY A 68 5.11 2.48 5.41
C GLY A 68 5.03 1.22 4.55
N ILE A 69 5.54 0.10 5.06
CA ILE A 69 5.37 -1.24 4.47
C ILE A 69 4.32 -1.99 5.28
N LEU A 70 3.26 -2.46 4.61
CA LEU A 70 2.28 -3.35 5.21
C LEU A 70 2.78 -4.79 5.04
N THR A 71 2.97 -5.47 6.16
CA THR A 71 3.41 -6.86 6.20
C THR A 71 2.64 -7.63 7.25
N ARG A 72 2.71 -8.96 7.20
CA ARG A 72 2.20 -9.81 8.29
C ARG A 72 3.20 -9.81 9.44
N GLY A 73 2.73 -9.99 10.67
CA GLY A 73 3.59 -9.97 11.86
C GLY A 73 4.73 -10.99 11.80
N ASP A 74 4.47 -12.17 11.26
CA ASP A 74 5.45 -13.25 11.04
C ASP A 74 6.50 -12.94 9.96
N ARG A 75 6.31 -11.85 9.21
CA ARG A 75 7.12 -11.42 8.06
C ARG A 75 7.74 -10.05 8.24
N ALA A 76 7.71 -9.50 9.45
CA ALA A 76 8.26 -8.17 9.72
C ALA A 76 9.78 -8.12 9.51
N MET A 77 10.49 -9.20 9.84
CA MET A 77 11.93 -9.35 9.63
C MET A 77 12.35 -9.32 8.16
N ASP A 78 11.44 -9.71 7.24
CA ASP A 78 11.72 -9.75 5.80
C ASP A 78 11.81 -8.35 5.20
N VAL A 79 11.24 -7.34 5.87
CA VAL A 79 11.08 -5.97 5.34
C VAL A 79 11.64 -4.88 6.26
N ALA A 80 12.08 -5.23 7.47
CA ALA A 80 12.61 -4.28 8.43
C ALA A 80 13.79 -4.88 9.22
N LYS A 81 14.77 -4.04 9.56
CA LYS A 81 15.79 -4.38 10.55
C LYS A 81 15.18 -4.18 11.94
N ILE A 82 14.82 -5.27 12.59
CA ILE A 82 14.27 -5.24 13.95
C ILE A 82 15.40 -5.57 14.93
N PRO A 83 15.79 -4.65 15.82
CA PRO A 83 16.78 -4.95 16.84
C PRO A 83 16.26 -6.05 17.77
N PRO A 84 17.13 -6.94 18.27
CA PRO A 84 16.72 -7.99 19.19
C PRO A 84 16.08 -7.38 20.44
N PRO A 85 15.10 -8.07 21.06
CA PRO A 85 14.48 -7.58 22.29
C PRO A 85 15.56 -7.38 23.35
N LEU A 86 15.52 -6.23 24.02
CA LEU A 86 16.37 -5.94 25.17
C LEU A 86 16.14 -7.05 26.21
N LYS A 87 17.20 -7.78 26.54
CA LYS A 87 17.17 -8.73 27.67
C LYS A 87 17.06 -7.89 28.94
N ASN A 88 15.91 -7.93 29.59
CA ASN A 88 15.76 -7.52 30.99
C ASN A 88 16.25 -8.66 31.89
#